data_AF-A0A413HVB0-F1
#
_entry.id   AF-A0A413HVB0-F1
#
_cell.length_a   1.000
_cell.length_b   1.000
_cell.length_c   1.000
_cell.angle_alpha   90.00
_cell.angle_beta   90.00
_cell.angle_gamma   90.00
#
_symmetry.space_group_name_H-M   'P 1'
#
loop_
_entity.id
_entity.type
_entity.pdbx_description
1 polymer ?
#
loop_
_entity_poly.entity_id
_entity_poly.type
_entity_poly.pdbx_seq_one_letter_code
_entity_poly.pdbx_strand_id
1 'polypeptide(L)'
;MRRYEGAWHLEEKTFLPDSFVVKEEEHTFLDELPPQRKVIPLNREGQTFLQEFCGSDHHIALSKGRIRNGKTEVLSGPLCGREHLISRIDRHKRLAQLNVPGMEPVGKLCVGLEIVEKN
;
A
#
# COMPACT_ATOMS: atom_id res chain seq x y z
N MET A 1 -8.56 8.49 9.57
CA MET A 1 -9.55 9.45 10.09
C MET A 1 -9.09 10.87 9.82
N ARG A 2 -9.98 11.72 9.31
CA ARG A 2 -9.73 13.15 9.10
C ARG A 2 -10.91 13.93 9.68
N ARG A 3 -10.63 15.08 10.29
CA ARG A 3 -11.68 15.96 10.81
C ARG A 3 -11.98 17.04 9.78
N TYR A 4 -13.23 17.12 9.36
CA TYR A 4 -13.78 18.21 8.57
C TYR A 4 -15.25 18.39 8.95
N GLU A 5 -15.80 19.59 8.76
CA GLU A 5 -17.19 19.93 9.15
C GLU A 5 -17.55 19.59 10.60
N GLY A 6 -16.56 19.61 11.50
CA GLY A 6 -16.76 19.31 12.92
C GLY A 6 -16.79 17.83 13.27
N ALA A 7 -16.88 16.90 12.31
CA ALA A 7 -16.98 15.46 12.52
C ALA A 7 -15.72 14.69 12.11
N TRP A 8 -15.55 13.48 12.66
CA TRP A 8 -14.49 12.55 12.27
C TRP A 8 -14.98 11.64 11.16
N HIS A 9 -14.24 11.59 10.06
CA HIS A 9 -14.57 10.75 8.91
C HIS A 9 -13.47 9.72 8.69
N LEU A 10 -13.87 8.48 8.39
CA LEU A 10 -12.97 7.50 7.79
C LEU A 10 -12.69 7.95 6.36
N GLU A 11 -11.42 7.91 5.96
CA GLU A 11 -10.99 8.29 4.61
C GLU A 11 -10.34 7.05 4.01
N GLU A 12 -10.90 6.56 2.91
CA GLU A 12 -10.38 5.45 2.13
C GLU A 12 -9.69 6.02 0.89
N LYS A 13 -8.55 5.44 0.52
CA LYS A 13 -7.77 5.86 -0.66
C LYS A 13 -7.22 4.64 -1.36
N THR A 14 -7.25 4.68 -2.69
CA THR A 14 -6.57 3.69 -3.53
C THR A 14 -5.06 3.85 -3.37
N PHE A 15 -4.37 2.76 -2.99
CA PHE A 15 -2.90 2.75 -2.91
C PHE A 15 -2.22 2.58 -4.28
N LEU A 16 -3.00 2.18 -5.30
CA LEU A 16 -2.66 2.04 -6.71
C LEU A 16 -3.50 3.00 -7.56
N PRO A 17 -3.12 4.28 -7.70
CA PRO A 17 -3.84 5.20 -8.55
C PRO A 17 -3.74 4.78 -10.02
N ASP A 18 -4.83 4.97 -10.77
CA ASP A 18 -4.92 4.74 -12.22
C ASP A 18 -4.59 3.32 -12.70
N SER A 19 -4.56 2.35 -11.78
CA SER A 19 -4.17 0.97 -12.06
C SER A 19 -5.15 -0.01 -11.42
N PHE A 20 -5.34 -1.15 -12.08
CA PHE A 20 -6.11 -2.28 -11.55
C PHE A 20 -5.21 -3.51 -11.49
N VAL A 21 -5.45 -4.35 -10.48
CA VAL A 21 -4.84 -5.66 -10.39
C VAL A 21 -5.88 -6.67 -10.87
N VAL A 22 -5.51 -7.45 -11.88
CA VAL A 22 -6.36 -8.49 -12.42
C VAL A 22 -5.70 -9.83 -12.14
N LYS A 23 -6.45 -10.74 -11.54
CA LYS A 23 -6.09 -12.15 -11.44
C LYS A 23 -6.80 -12.86 -12.58
N GLU A 24 -6.02 -13.42 -13.49
CA GLU A 24 -6.52 -14.13 -14.65
C GLU A 24 -6.38 -15.64 -14.43
N GLU A 25 -7.45 -16.39 -14.64
CA GLU A 25 -7.44 -17.86 -14.59
C GLU A 25 -7.32 -18.48 -16.00
N GLU A 26 -7.79 -17.76 -17.03
CA GLU A 26 -7.65 -18.11 -18.45
C GLU A 26 -7.02 -16.95 -19.22
N HIS A 27 -5.97 -17.21 -20.02
CA HIS A 27 -5.12 -16.20 -20.68
C HIS A 27 -5.75 -15.41 -21.85
N THR A 28 -7.01 -14.99 -21.72
CA THR A 28 -7.78 -14.31 -22.79
C THR A 28 -8.05 -12.84 -22.49
N PHE A 29 -7.98 -12.40 -21.23
CA PHE A 29 -8.28 -11.02 -20.84
C PHE A 29 -7.28 -10.03 -21.45
N LEU A 30 -6.01 -10.42 -21.57
CA LEU A 30 -4.97 -9.57 -22.15
C LEU A 30 -5.25 -9.23 -23.63
N ASP A 31 -5.86 -10.15 -24.37
CA ASP A 31 -6.17 -9.97 -25.80
C ASP A 31 -7.33 -8.98 -26.02
N GLU A 32 -8.20 -8.81 -25.02
CA GLU A 32 -9.32 -7.86 -25.06
C GLU A 32 -8.91 -6.43 -24.64
N LEU A 33 -7.71 -6.25 -24.07
CA LEU A 33 -7.27 -4.95 -23.61
C LEU A 33 -6.90 -4.02 -24.78
N PRO A 34 -7.28 -2.73 -24.71
CA PRO A 34 -6.81 -1.75 -25.69
C PRO A 34 -5.28 -1.72 -25.75
N PRO A 35 -4.67 -1.65 -26.94
CA PRO A 35 -3.20 -1.76 -27.11
C PRO A 35 -2.39 -0.65 -26.41
N GLN A 36 -3.06 0.41 -25.95
CA GLN A 36 -2.46 1.54 -25.24
C GLN A 36 -2.33 1.29 -23.72
N ARG A 37 -2.92 0.21 -23.19
CA ARG A 37 -2.83 -0.15 -21.77
C ARG A 37 -1.48 -0.79 -21.50
N LYS A 38 -0.71 -0.24 -20.56
CA LYS A 38 0.51 -0.86 -20.06
C LYS A 38 0.14 -2.03 -19.14
N VAL A 39 0.50 -3.24 -19.53
CA VAL A 39 0.38 -4.44 -18.69
C VAL A 39 1.71 -4.70 -17.99
N ILE A 40 1.67 -4.92 -16.67
CA ILE A 40 2.85 -5.23 -15.87
C ILE A 40 2.60 -6.60 -15.22
N PRO A 41 3.33 -7.65 -15.62
CA PRO A 41 3.22 -8.95 -14.95
C PRO A 41 3.82 -8.84 -13.54
N LEU A 42 3.11 -9.37 -12.54
CA LEU A 42 3.59 -9.45 -11.18
C LEU A 42 4.31 -10.78 -10.96
N ASN A 43 5.51 -10.73 -10.39
CA ASN A 43 6.22 -11.93 -9.94
C ASN A 43 5.55 -12.51 -8.67
N ARG A 44 6.02 -13.67 -8.20
CA ARG A 44 5.47 -14.32 -7.01
C ARG A 44 5.50 -13.42 -5.77
N GLU A 45 6.57 -12.65 -5.59
CA GLU A 45 6.73 -11.78 -4.42
C GLU A 45 5.70 -10.64 -4.39
N GLY A 46 5.50 -9.97 -5.53
CA GLY A 46 4.46 -8.94 -5.68
C GLY A 46 3.05 -9.51 -5.53
N GLN A 47 2.79 -10.72 -6.04
CA GLN A 47 1.50 -11.41 -5.85
C GLN A 47 1.23 -11.73 -4.38
N THR A 48 2.20 -12.35 -3.69
CA THR A 48 2.09 -12.64 -2.26
C THR A 48 1.89 -11.37 -1.45
N PHE A 49 2.65 -10.31 -1.76
CA PHE A 49 2.46 -9.02 -1.12
C PHE A 49 1.01 -8.54 -1.23
N LEU A 50 0.45 -8.46 -2.45
CA LEU A 50 -0.91 -7.97 -2.63
C LEU A 50 -1.96 -8.81 -1.92
N GLN A 51 -1.82 -10.14 -1.96
CA GLN A 51 -2.74 -11.07 -1.28
C GLN A 51 -2.70 -10.89 0.24
N GLU A 52 -1.51 -10.78 0.83
CA GLU A 52 -1.34 -10.63 2.27
C GLU A 52 -1.70 -9.22 2.77
N PHE A 53 -1.43 -8.17 1.98
CA PHE A 53 -1.62 -6.78 2.40
C PHE A 53 -3.06 -6.30 2.22
N CYS A 54 -3.69 -6.65 1.11
CA CYS A 54 -5.06 -6.21 0.81
C CYS A 54 -6.11 -7.09 1.49
N GLY A 55 -5.76 -8.32 1.86
CA GLY A 55 -6.69 -9.29 2.43
C GLY A 55 -7.84 -9.66 1.48
N SER A 56 -8.86 -10.33 2.01
CA SER A 56 -10.06 -10.71 1.25
C SER A 56 -10.91 -9.51 0.83
N ASP A 57 -10.90 -8.45 1.63
CA ASP A 57 -11.77 -7.28 1.44
C ASP A 57 -11.11 -6.22 0.56
N HIS A 58 -9.93 -6.51 0.02
CA HIS A 58 -9.10 -5.62 -0.78
C HIS A 58 -8.80 -4.25 -0.12
N HIS A 59 -8.80 -4.21 1.21
CA HIS A 59 -8.62 -3.01 2.00
C HIS A 59 -7.41 -3.14 2.92
N ILE A 60 -6.47 -2.19 2.79
CA ILE A 60 -5.28 -2.12 3.64
C ILE A 60 -5.59 -1.25 4.86
N ALA A 61 -5.67 -1.88 6.04
CA ALA A 61 -5.88 -1.16 7.28
C ALA A 61 -4.73 -0.21 7.63
N LEU A 62 -5.05 0.87 8.34
CA LEU A 62 -4.06 1.82 8.85
C LEU A 62 -3.11 1.13 9.85
N SER A 63 -1.80 1.19 9.59
CA SER A 63 -0.79 0.76 10.55
C SER A 63 -0.48 1.87 11.55
N LYS A 64 0.02 1.51 12.74
CA LYS A 64 0.51 2.45 13.75
C LYS A 64 1.95 2.13 14.12
N GLY A 65 2.79 3.14 14.21
CA GLY A 65 4.19 2.99 14.56
C GLY A 65 4.73 4.17 15.35
N ARG A 66 6.02 4.09 15.66
CA ARG A 66 6.80 5.16 16.27
C ARG A 66 8.14 5.31 15.59
N ILE A 67 8.78 6.45 15.79
CA ILE A 67 10.15 6.67 15.36
C ILE A 67 11.00 6.88 16.61
N ARG A 68 11.99 6.01 16.82
CA ARG A 68 12.94 6.11 17.94
C ARG A 68 14.35 6.06 17.40
N ASN A 69 15.18 7.06 17.75
CA ASN A 69 16.58 7.15 17.30
C ASN A 69 16.69 7.08 15.76
N GLY A 70 15.75 7.71 15.05
CA GLY A 70 15.68 7.69 13.59
C GLY A 70 15.21 6.37 12.97
N LYS A 71 14.94 5.32 13.77
CA LYS A 71 14.41 4.03 13.30
C LYS A 71 12.90 3.99 13.43
N THR A 72 12.22 3.55 12.38
CA THR A 72 10.79 3.25 12.39
C THR A 72 10.55 1.89 13.03
N GLU A 73 9.60 1.83 13.96
CA GLU A 73 9.08 0.61 14.57
C GLU A 73 7.57 0.60 14.40
N VAL A 74 7.02 -0.41 13.72
CA VAL A 74 5.58 -0.53 13.56
C VAL A 74 5.04 -1.40 14.69
N LEU A 75 4.07 -0.85 15.42
CA LEU A 75 3.50 -1.44 16.63
C LEU A 75 2.28 -2.32 16.32
N SER A 76 1.55 -2.01 15.24
CA SER A 76 0.35 -2.76 14.82
C SER A 76 -0.03 -2.47 13.37
N GLY A 77 -0.83 -3.38 12.80
CA GLY A 77 -1.38 -3.27 11.45
C GLY A 77 -0.52 -3.97 10.39
N PRO A 78 -0.92 -3.87 9.10
CA PRO A 78 -0.31 -4.62 8.00
C PRO A 78 1.20 -4.40 7.79
N LEU A 79 1.75 -3.28 8.25
CA LEU A 79 3.19 -2.98 8.17
C LEU A 79 4.03 -3.58 9.30
N CYS A 80 3.43 -4.22 10.30
CA CYS A 80 4.15 -4.79 11.43
C CYS A 80 5.12 -5.91 10.95
N GLY A 81 6.41 -5.80 11.28
CA GLY A 81 7.45 -6.72 10.81
C GLY A 81 7.89 -6.51 9.35
N ARG A 82 7.35 -5.49 8.67
CA ARG A 82 7.64 -5.15 7.27
C ARG A 82 8.19 -3.73 7.13
N GLU A 83 8.80 -3.20 8.18
CA GLU A 83 9.35 -1.84 8.24
C GLU A 83 10.45 -1.60 7.21
N HIS A 84 11.17 -2.66 6.84
CA HIS A 84 12.23 -2.63 5.82
C HIS A 84 11.71 -2.24 4.43
N LEU A 85 10.41 -2.40 4.15
CA LEU A 85 9.79 -1.97 2.90
C LEU A 85 9.54 -0.46 2.86
N ILE A 86 9.54 0.22 4.02
CA ILE A 86 9.21 1.65 4.11
C ILE A 86 10.39 2.48 3.62
N SER A 87 10.22 3.12 2.46
CA SER A 87 11.24 4.00 1.88
C SER A 87 11.09 5.46 2.27
N ARG A 88 9.86 5.89 2.60
CA ARG A 88 9.57 7.26 3.07
C ARG A 88 8.32 7.30 3.92
N ILE A 89 8.29 8.20 4.91
CA ILE A 89 7.11 8.47 5.73
C ILE A 89 6.71 9.93 5.61
N ASP A 90 5.44 10.17 5.27
CA ASP A 90 4.78 11.47 5.42
C ASP A 90 3.83 11.39 6.62
N ARG A 91 4.35 11.74 7.80
CA ARG A 91 3.59 11.68 9.07
C ARG A 91 2.40 12.62 9.10
N HIS A 92 2.47 13.73 8.36
CA HIS A 92 1.39 14.72 8.32
C HIS A 92 0.20 14.20 7.53
N LYS A 93 0.47 13.41 6.48
CA LYS A 93 -0.57 12.70 5.73
C LYS A 93 -0.92 11.32 6.28
N ARG A 94 -0.18 10.83 7.29
CA ARG A 94 -0.27 9.47 7.83
C ARG A 94 -0.07 8.41 6.74
N LEU A 95 0.92 8.63 5.86
CA LEU A 95 1.24 7.73 4.75
C LEU A 95 2.69 7.23 4.84
N ALA A 96 2.86 5.97 4.52
CA ALA A 96 4.16 5.34 4.25
C ALA A 96 4.24 5.00 2.76
N GLN A 97 5.33 5.41 2.13
CA GLN A 97 5.71 4.98 0.80
C GLN A 97 6.50 3.68 0.92
N LEU A 98 6.11 2.66 0.15
CA LEU A 98 6.75 1.34 0.16
C LEU A 98 7.55 1.11 -1.12
N ASN A 99 8.67 0.43 -0.98
CA ASN A 99 9.37 -0.23 -2.06
C ASN A 99 9.14 -1.74 -1.89
N VAL A 100 8.21 -2.28 -2.67
CA VAL A 100 7.86 -3.69 -2.64
C VAL A 100 8.61 -4.41 -3.76
N PRO A 101 9.47 -5.38 -3.43
CA PRO A 101 10.13 -6.18 -4.45
C PRO A 101 9.13 -6.87 -5.37
N GLY A 102 9.39 -6.85 -6.67
CA GLY A 102 8.47 -7.38 -7.68
C GLY A 102 7.31 -6.48 -8.09
N MET A 103 7.20 -5.29 -7.49
CA MET A 103 6.24 -4.26 -7.87
C MET A 103 6.93 -2.95 -8.32
N GLU A 104 8.24 -2.97 -8.54
CA GLU A 104 9.03 -1.78 -8.93
C GLU A 104 8.47 -1.06 -10.17
N PRO A 105 8.00 -1.75 -11.23
CA PRO A 105 7.46 -1.09 -12.42
C PRO A 105 6.11 -0.39 -12.17
N VAL A 106 5.41 -0.76 -11.09
CA VAL A 106 4.12 -0.17 -10.67
C VAL A 106 4.33 1.19 -9.99
N GLY A 107 5.56 1.48 -9.55
CA GLY A 107 5.94 2.73 -8.94
C GLY A 107 5.76 2.74 -7.43
N LYS A 108 5.39 3.90 -6.88
CA LYS A 108 5.41 4.16 -5.43
C LYS A 108 4.08 3.81 -4.79
N LEU A 109 4.04 2.73 -4.01
CA LEU A 109 2.85 2.34 -3.26
C LEU A 109 2.75 3.17 -1.98
N CYS A 110 1.59 3.79 -1.74
CA CYS A 110 1.34 4.58 -0.53
C CYS A 110 0.27 3.90 0.33
N VAL A 111 0.63 3.51 1.55
CA VAL A 111 -0.29 2.88 2.50
C VAL A 111 -0.40 3.72 3.78
N GLY A 112 -1.46 3.49 4.55
CA GLY A 112 -1.67 4.20 5.80
C GLY A 112 -0.65 3.81 6.88
N LEU A 113 0.05 4.81 7.43
CA LEU A 113 0.88 4.67 8.62
C LEU A 113 0.76 5.91 9.51
N GLU A 114 0.28 5.72 10.73
CA GLU A 114 0.26 6.76 11.77
C GLU A 114 1.47 6.63 12.69
N ILE A 115 2.25 7.71 12.82
CA ILE A 115 3.35 7.81 13.78
C ILE A 115 2.81 8.44 15.06
N VAL A 116 2.66 7.64 16.12
CA VAL A 116 2.07 8.07 17.40
C VAL A 116 3.09 8.66 18.37
N GLU A 117 4.37 8.34 18.19
CA GLU A 117 5.49 8.82 19.03
C GLU A 117 6.72 9.06 18.14
N LYS A 118 7.43 10.17 18.38
CA LYS A 118 8.71 10.47 17.72
C LYS A 118 9.69 11.07 18.73
N ASN A 119 10.78 10.35 18.99
CA ASN A 119 11.92 10.81 19.80
C ASN A 119 13.25 10.55 19.06
#